data_AF-A0A965LJ38-F1
#
_entry.id   AF-A0A965LJ38-F1
#
_cell.length_a   1.000
_cell.length_b   1.000
_cell.length_c   1.000
_cell.angle_alpha   90.00
_cell.angle_beta   90.00
_cell.angle_gamma   90.00
#
_symmetry.space_group_name_H-M   'P 1'
#
loop_
_entity.id
_entity.type
_entity.pdbx_description
1 polymer ?
#
loop_
_entity_poly.entity_id
_entity_poly.type
_entity_poly.pdbx_seq_one_letter_code
_entity_poly.pdbx_strand_id
1 'polypeptide(L)'
;ARPGRPALHARLRSPDGNSGAARWIASGTSAVLTSSNAASRIGFGLELQSLPFSIRLDSFDVPRDPGTDEPANFRASITFADAKKNLEIPAQLEMNHPATFPPGLLPQVTGLSYKFSQAGWDPQDLNRTTLQVLHDPGWLLKWSGSLLMVAGIFSMFYLRRGPQSQPSR
;
A
#
# COMPACT_ATOMS: atom_id res chain seq x y z
N ALA A 1 -7.98 26.78 7.64
CA ALA A 1 -8.06 25.97 6.40
C ALA A 1 -6.93 26.41 5.49
N ARG A 2 -6.11 25.49 4.94
CA ARG A 2 -5.13 25.86 3.90
C ARG A 2 -5.91 26.17 2.62
N PRO A 3 -5.75 27.36 2.00
CA PRO A 3 -6.44 27.69 0.77
C PRO A 3 -6.02 26.70 -0.33
N GLY A 4 -6.99 26.19 -1.11
CA GLY A 4 -6.76 25.32 -2.26
C GLY A 4 -7.00 23.81 -2.06
N ARG A 5 -7.30 23.33 -0.85
CA ARG A 5 -7.76 21.94 -0.66
C ARG A 5 -9.28 21.85 -0.86
N PRO A 6 -9.79 21.04 -1.80
CA PRO A 6 -11.23 20.85 -1.93
C PRO A 6 -11.78 20.25 -0.62
N ALA A 7 -13.02 20.59 -0.29
CA ALA A 7 -13.71 20.11 0.90
C ALA A 7 -15.21 19.90 0.64
N LEU A 8 -15.80 18.91 1.31
CA LEU A 8 -17.23 18.69 1.35
C LEU A 8 -17.83 19.38 2.59
N HIS A 9 -18.97 20.05 2.41
CA HIS A 9 -19.78 20.54 3.53
C HIS A 9 -20.97 19.61 3.71
N ALA A 10 -20.99 18.85 4.80
CA ALA A 10 -21.97 17.78 5.01
C ALA A 10 -22.60 17.84 6.41
N ARG A 11 -23.86 17.39 6.51
CA ARG A 11 -24.60 17.19 7.77
C ARG A 11 -25.41 15.90 7.68
N LEU A 12 -25.61 15.22 8.82
CA LEU A 12 -26.46 14.03 8.89
C LEU A 12 -27.90 14.45 9.22
N ARG A 13 -28.88 13.94 8.47
CA ARG A 13 -30.31 14.18 8.70
C ARG A 13 -30.99 12.86 9.04
N SER A 14 -31.67 12.81 10.19
CA SER A 14 -32.52 11.69 10.61
C SER A 14 -33.77 11.61 9.73
N PRO A 15 -34.39 10.42 9.56
CA PRO A 15 -35.71 10.28 8.95
C PRO A 15 -36.78 11.16 9.63
N ASP A 16 -36.64 11.40 10.93
CA ASP A 16 -37.53 12.25 11.75
C ASP A 16 -37.38 13.76 11.45
N GLY A 17 -36.59 14.13 10.43
CA GLY A 17 -36.36 15.51 10.02
C GLY A 17 -35.27 16.24 10.81
N ASN A 18 -34.88 15.72 11.97
CA ASN A 18 -33.82 16.31 12.81
C ASN A 18 -32.45 16.23 12.12
N SER A 19 -31.65 17.30 12.21
CA SER A 19 -30.33 17.35 11.55
C SER A 19 -29.23 17.65 12.55
N GLY A 20 -28.12 16.95 12.42
CA GLY A 20 -26.90 17.22 13.16
C GLY A 20 -26.17 18.48 12.72
N ALA A 21 -25.13 18.82 13.47
CA ALA A 21 -24.23 19.92 13.12
C ALA A 21 -23.52 19.65 11.78
N ALA A 22 -23.51 20.66 10.91
CA ALA A 22 -22.75 20.59 9.67
C ALA A 22 -21.25 20.66 9.95
N ARG A 23 -20.46 19.92 9.17
CA ARG A 23 -19.00 19.92 9.25
C ARG A 23 -18.36 20.00 7.88
N TRP A 24 -17.26 20.74 7.81
CA TRP A 24 -16.35 20.73 6.67
C TRP A 24 -15.43 19.52 6.75
N ILE A 25 -15.36 18.75 5.67
CA ILE A 25 -14.54 17.55 5.53
C ILE A 25 -13.55 17.81 4.40
N ALA A 26 -12.28 18.03 4.75
CA ALA A 26 -11.24 18.31 3.77
C ALA A 26 -10.86 17.05 3.00
N SER A 27 -10.39 17.20 1.76
CA SER A 27 -9.87 16.07 0.98
C SER A 27 -8.72 15.38 1.72
N GLY A 28 -8.81 14.05 1.83
CA GLY A 28 -7.91 13.19 2.59
C GLY A 28 -8.27 13.03 4.07
N THR A 29 -9.39 13.58 4.54
CA THR A 29 -9.83 13.44 5.94
C THR A 29 -11.19 12.78 6.06
N SER A 30 -11.53 12.34 7.28
CA SER A 30 -12.86 11.87 7.62
C SER A 30 -13.39 12.58 8.85
N ALA A 31 -14.71 12.74 8.91
CA ALA A 31 -15.41 13.28 10.07
C ALA A 31 -16.60 12.38 10.41
N VAL A 32 -16.85 12.21 11.70
CA VAL A 32 -18.11 11.61 12.16
C VAL A 32 -19.17 12.70 12.19
N LEU A 33 -20.25 12.49 11.43
CA LEU A 33 -21.46 13.28 11.52
C LEU A 33 -22.43 12.55 12.44
N THR A 34 -22.95 13.25 13.43
CA THR A 34 -23.90 12.72 14.41
C THR A 34 -25.26 13.36 14.19
N SER A 35 -26.32 12.61 14.46
CA SER A 35 -27.71 13.02 14.53
C SER A 35 -28.29 12.51 15.86
N SER A 36 -29.54 12.84 16.19
CA SER A 36 -30.17 12.42 17.46
C SER A 36 -30.13 10.90 17.67
N ASN A 37 -30.27 10.12 16.59
CA ASN A 37 -30.38 8.66 16.65
C ASN A 37 -29.33 7.90 15.82
N ALA A 38 -28.34 8.59 15.23
CA ALA A 38 -27.39 7.95 14.31
C ALA A 38 -26.04 8.66 14.29
N ALA A 39 -24.98 7.90 14.01
CA ALA A 39 -23.65 8.42 13.71
C ALA A 39 -23.14 7.78 12.42
N SER A 40 -22.59 8.58 11.51
CA SER A 40 -22.01 8.10 10.27
C SER A 40 -20.66 8.78 10.04
N ARG A 41 -19.63 7.98 9.76
CA ARG A 41 -18.32 8.50 9.37
C ARG A 41 -18.31 8.76 7.87
N ILE A 42 -18.06 10.00 7.48
CA ILE A 42 -17.91 10.41 6.08
C ILE A 42 -16.45 10.80 5.84
N GLY A 43 -15.82 10.19 4.85
CA GLY A 43 -14.52 10.57 4.32
C GLY A 43 -14.66 11.30 2.99
N PHE A 44 -13.84 12.31 2.74
CA PHE A 44 -13.69 12.93 1.43
C PHE A 44 -12.26 12.76 0.97
N GLY A 45 -12.02 12.24 -0.23
CA GLY A 45 -10.68 12.00 -0.73
C GLY A 45 -10.65 11.04 -1.92
N LEU A 46 -9.52 10.34 -2.06
CA LEU A 46 -9.34 9.31 -3.08
C LEU A 46 -10.34 8.17 -2.91
N GLU A 47 -10.61 7.47 -4.00
CA GLU A 47 -11.44 6.26 -3.98
C GLU A 47 -10.83 5.21 -3.03
N LEU A 48 -11.67 4.69 -2.13
CA LEU A 48 -11.25 3.62 -1.23
C LEU A 48 -11.31 2.29 -1.98
N GLN A 49 -10.15 1.69 -2.21
CA GLN A 49 -10.05 0.35 -2.75
C GLN A 49 -10.03 -0.68 -1.62
N SER A 50 -11.04 -1.54 -1.57
CA SER A 50 -11.11 -2.63 -0.58
C SER A 50 -10.10 -3.73 -0.90
N LEU A 51 -9.41 -4.23 0.13
CA LEU A 51 -8.55 -5.41 0.02
C LEU A 51 -9.41 -6.70 0.09
N PRO A 52 -9.02 -7.77 -0.62
CA PRO A 52 -9.74 -9.05 -0.60
C PRO A 52 -9.45 -9.91 0.66
N PHE A 53 -8.72 -9.36 1.64
CA PHE A 53 -8.33 -9.99 2.91
C PHE A 53 -8.28 -8.91 4.00
N SER A 54 -8.21 -9.33 5.25
CA SER A 54 -8.04 -8.45 6.41
C SER A 54 -6.61 -8.49 6.93
N ILE A 55 -6.24 -7.42 7.63
CA ILE A 55 -4.94 -7.26 8.27
C ILE A 55 -5.22 -6.82 9.70
N ARG A 56 -4.63 -7.50 10.67
CA ARG A 56 -4.72 -7.18 12.09
C ARG A 56 -3.33 -6.84 12.61
N LEU A 57 -3.20 -5.73 13.33
CA LEU A 57 -1.99 -5.41 14.08
C LEU A 57 -2.03 -6.18 15.40
N ASP A 58 -1.04 -7.04 15.62
CA ASP A 58 -0.87 -7.77 16.88
C ASP A 58 -0.06 -6.95 17.88
N SER A 59 1.05 -6.35 17.42
CA SER A 59 1.89 -5.47 18.24
C SER A 59 2.72 -4.54 17.36
N PHE A 60 3.11 -3.40 17.92
CA PHE A 60 4.04 -2.46 17.29
C PHE A 60 5.12 -2.06 18.28
N ASP A 61 6.37 -2.17 17.86
CA ASP A 61 7.56 -1.89 18.67
C ASP A 61 8.47 -0.92 17.92
N VAL A 62 9.07 0.01 18.67
CA VAL A 62 9.99 1.04 18.18
C VAL A 62 11.26 0.96 19.02
N PRO A 63 12.15 -0.01 18.74
CA PRO A 63 13.41 -0.11 19.45
C PRO A 63 14.24 1.16 19.26
N ARG A 64 14.97 1.56 20.30
CA ARG A 64 15.77 2.78 20.32
C ARG A 64 17.26 2.47 20.22
N ASP A 65 18.01 3.39 19.64
CA ASP A 65 19.46 3.28 19.59
C ASP A 65 20.07 3.43 21.00
N PRO A 66 21.01 2.55 21.40
CA PRO A 66 21.58 2.58 22.75
C PRO A 66 22.15 3.95 23.11
N GLY A 67 21.66 4.53 24.21
CA GLY A 67 22.12 5.84 24.68
C GLY A 67 21.45 7.04 24.03
N THR A 68 20.41 6.84 23.20
CA THR A 68 19.59 7.92 22.63
C THR A 68 18.11 7.59 22.72
N ASP A 69 17.24 8.58 22.49
CA ASP A 69 15.80 8.38 22.26
C ASP A 69 15.47 8.21 20.76
N GLU A 70 16.48 8.04 19.90
CA GLU A 70 16.29 7.89 18.46
C GLU A 70 15.72 6.50 18.12
N PRO A 71 14.71 6.40 17.24
CA PRO A 71 14.14 5.13 16.83
C PRO A 71 15.08 4.41 15.84
N ALA A 72 15.57 3.23 16.25
CA ALA A 72 16.45 2.38 15.44
C ALA A 72 15.68 1.56 14.40
N ASN A 73 14.44 1.16 14.71
CA ASN A 73 13.59 0.38 13.82
C ASN A 73 12.10 0.63 14.13
N PHE A 74 11.23 0.22 13.22
CA PHE A 74 9.78 0.21 13.38
C PHE A 74 9.26 -1.17 13.05
N ARG A 75 8.94 -1.96 14.08
CA ARG A 75 8.53 -3.36 13.92
C ARG A 75 7.03 -3.48 14.16
N ALA A 76 6.30 -3.87 13.12
CA ALA A 76 4.88 -4.23 13.21
C ALA A 76 4.71 -5.74 13.10
N SER A 77 4.19 -6.39 14.13
CA SER A 77 3.72 -7.77 14.05
C SER A 77 2.27 -7.74 13.61
N ILE A 78 1.98 -8.35 12.46
CA ILE A 78 0.64 -8.34 11.86
C ILE A 78 0.20 -9.75 11.52
N THR A 79 -1.12 -9.97 11.47
CA THR A 79 -1.72 -11.19 10.96
C THR A 79 -2.58 -10.86 9.75
N PHE A 80 -2.27 -11.48 8.61
CA PHE A 80 -3.13 -11.48 7.43
C PHE A 80 -4.18 -12.58 7.56
N ALA A 81 -5.45 -12.27 7.27
CA ALA A 81 -6.51 -13.27 7.27
C ALA A 81 -7.36 -13.18 5.99
N ASP A 82 -7.53 -14.30 5.29
CA ASP A 82 -8.42 -14.45 4.15
C ASP A 82 -9.54 -15.44 4.51
N ALA A 83 -10.71 -14.89 4.85
CA ALA A 83 -11.87 -15.67 5.25
C ALA A 83 -12.40 -16.57 4.11
N LYS A 84 -12.18 -16.23 2.84
CA LYS A 84 -12.61 -17.06 1.71
C LYS A 84 -11.76 -18.31 1.56
N LYS A 85 -10.49 -18.22 1.95
CA LYS A 85 -9.51 -19.33 1.87
C LYS A 85 -9.25 -20.00 3.22
N ASN A 86 -9.91 -19.55 4.29
CA ASN A 86 -9.68 -19.97 5.67
C ASN A 86 -8.19 -19.97 6.03
N LEU A 87 -7.51 -18.87 5.69
CA LEU A 87 -6.06 -18.73 5.80
C LEU A 87 -5.71 -17.60 6.74
N GLU A 88 -4.92 -17.88 7.78
CA GLU A 88 -4.34 -16.89 8.68
C GLU A 88 -2.83 -17.01 8.68
N ILE A 89 -2.13 -15.92 8.37
CA ILE A 89 -0.68 -15.91 8.23
C ILE A 89 -0.11 -14.75 9.06
N PRO A 90 0.68 -15.05 10.11
CA PRO A 90 1.44 -14.03 10.81
C PRO A 90 2.59 -13.54 9.93
N ALA A 91 2.89 -12.25 10.01
CA ALA A 91 3.99 -11.61 9.32
C ALA A 91 4.58 -10.51 10.20
N GLN A 92 5.86 -10.20 9.95
CA GLN A 92 6.52 -9.05 10.55
C GLN A 92 6.89 -8.05 9.48
N LEU A 93 6.58 -6.78 9.75
CA LEU A 93 7.01 -5.63 8.98
C LEU A 93 8.11 -4.92 9.75
N GLU A 94 9.24 -4.66 9.11
CA GLU A 94 10.27 -3.81 9.68
C GLU A 94 10.69 -2.72 8.71
N MET A 95 11.51 -1.78 9.18
CA MET A 95 12.12 -0.78 8.32
C MET A 95 12.95 -1.51 7.25
N ASN A 96 12.63 -1.27 5.98
CA ASN A 96 13.23 -1.94 4.81
C ASN A 96 12.92 -3.44 4.64
N HIS A 97 12.10 -4.04 5.50
CA HIS A 97 11.67 -5.44 5.36
C HIS A 97 10.14 -5.50 5.16
N PRO A 98 9.68 -5.44 3.90
CA PRO A 98 8.25 -5.49 3.59
C PRO A 98 7.68 -6.91 3.74
N ALA A 99 6.45 -7.01 4.22
CA ALA A 99 5.69 -8.26 4.17
C ALA A 99 4.96 -8.40 2.84
N THR A 100 4.69 -9.65 2.44
CA THR A 100 4.00 -9.95 1.18
C THR A 100 2.86 -10.92 1.41
N PHE A 101 1.69 -10.66 0.82
CA PHE A 101 0.52 -11.52 0.91
C PHE A 101 -0.27 -11.55 -0.41
N PRO A 102 -0.82 -12.69 -0.86
CA PRO A 102 -0.62 -14.02 -0.32
C PRO A 102 0.83 -14.51 -0.54
N PRO A 103 1.32 -15.44 0.31
CA PRO A 103 2.62 -16.06 0.10
C PRO A 103 2.59 -17.05 -1.07
N GLY A 104 3.77 -17.49 -1.48
CA GLY A 104 3.95 -18.48 -2.54
C GLY A 104 4.60 -17.91 -3.79
N LEU A 105 5.24 -18.79 -4.55
CA LEU A 105 6.01 -18.40 -5.74
C LEU A 105 5.10 -17.87 -6.86
N LEU A 106 3.94 -18.50 -7.06
CA LEU A 106 3.06 -18.20 -8.19
C LEU A 106 2.49 -16.76 -8.13
N PRO A 107 1.92 -16.29 -7.00
CA PRO A 107 1.45 -14.91 -6.88
C PRO A 107 2.58 -13.87 -6.94
N GLN A 108 3.78 -14.22 -6.46
CA GLN A 108 4.94 -13.33 -6.48
C GLN A 108 5.52 -13.15 -7.88
N VAL A 109 5.66 -14.24 -8.64
CA VAL A 109 6.15 -14.19 -10.03
C VAL A 109 5.15 -13.50 -10.95
N THR A 110 3.85 -13.68 -10.71
CA THR A 110 2.78 -13.04 -11.51
C THR A 110 2.52 -11.58 -11.13
N GLY A 111 3.04 -11.09 -10.00
CA GLY A 111 2.77 -9.73 -9.50
C GLY A 111 1.41 -9.56 -8.80
N LEU A 112 0.70 -10.66 -8.56
CA LEU A 112 -0.61 -10.66 -7.90
C LEU A 112 -0.50 -10.53 -6.37
N SER A 113 0.68 -10.71 -5.80
CA SER A 113 0.90 -10.43 -4.38
C SER A 113 0.83 -8.93 -4.07
N TYR A 114 0.33 -8.63 -2.88
CA TYR A 114 0.38 -7.32 -2.25
C TYR A 114 1.64 -7.25 -1.40
N LYS A 115 2.40 -6.15 -1.54
CA LYS A 115 3.55 -5.84 -0.69
C LYS A 115 3.18 -4.73 0.28
N PHE A 116 3.54 -4.93 1.54
CA PHE A 116 3.25 -4.01 2.63
C PHE A 116 4.57 -3.48 3.14
N SER A 117 4.68 -2.15 3.22
CA SER A 117 5.85 -1.47 3.77
C SER A 117 5.42 -0.51 4.86
N GLN A 118 6.27 -0.32 5.86
CA GLN A 118 6.03 0.68 6.90
C GLN A 118 6.08 2.08 6.27
N ALA A 119 5.02 2.88 6.47
CA ALA A 119 4.91 4.22 5.91
C ALA A 119 4.87 5.32 6.98
N GLY A 120 4.41 5.00 8.18
CA GLY A 120 4.35 5.95 9.29
C GLY A 120 3.86 5.29 10.57
N TRP A 121 4.04 5.99 11.68
CA TRP A 121 3.64 5.55 13.01
C TRP A 121 3.14 6.73 13.83
N ASP A 122 2.41 6.45 14.91
CA ASP A 122 1.94 7.47 15.85
C ASP A 122 2.81 7.44 17.13
N PRO A 123 3.60 8.49 17.41
CA PRO A 123 4.40 8.58 18.63
C PRO A 123 3.62 8.58 19.93
N GLN A 124 2.33 8.92 19.88
CA GLN A 124 1.46 8.98 21.04
C GLN A 124 0.61 7.72 21.22
N ASP A 125 0.48 6.89 20.18
CA ASP A 125 -0.34 5.68 20.18
C ASP A 125 0.34 4.53 19.41
N LEU A 126 1.07 3.69 20.14
CA LEU A 126 1.70 2.48 19.59
C LEU A 126 0.69 1.41 19.16
N ASN A 127 -0.61 1.57 19.41
CA ASN A 127 -1.62 0.64 18.88
C ASN A 127 -1.96 0.92 17.41
N ARG A 128 -1.25 1.85 16.77
CA ARG A 128 -1.51 2.28 15.39
C ARG A 128 -0.22 2.36 14.59
N THR A 129 -0.29 1.80 13.39
CA THR A 129 0.73 1.95 12.36
C THR A 129 0.08 2.26 11.02
N THR A 130 0.80 2.97 10.17
CA THR A 130 0.38 3.25 8.80
C THR A 130 1.24 2.44 7.84
N LEU A 131 0.60 1.59 7.04
CA LEU A 131 1.26 0.76 6.05
C LEU A 131 0.99 1.27 4.65
N GLN A 132 2.01 1.29 3.81
CA GLN A 132 1.87 1.48 2.36
C GLN A 132 1.63 0.11 1.72
N VAL A 133 0.65 0.05 0.83
CA VAL A 133 0.30 -1.15 0.08
C VAL A 133 0.68 -0.95 -1.38
N LEU A 134 1.42 -1.91 -1.94
CA LEU A 134 1.76 -1.97 -3.35
C LEU A 134 1.17 -3.25 -3.97
N HIS A 135 0.49 -3.11 -5.09
CA HIS A 135 -0.05 -4.23 -5.87
C HIS A 135 0.20 -3.95 -7.36
N ASP A 136 0.90 -4.86 -8.05
CA ASP A 136 1.34 -4.64 -9.43
C ASP A 136 1.05 -5.87 -10.33
N PRO A 137 -0.20 -6.05 -10.78
CA PRO A 137 -0.55 -7.16 -11.67
C PRO A 137 0.10 -7.06 -13.05
N GLY A 138 0.60 -5.87 -13.43
CA GLY A 138 1.32 -5.63 -14.68
C GLY A 138 2.80 -6.00 -14.64
N TRP A 139 3.27 -6.58 -13.52
CA TRP A 139 4.66 -6.96 -13.29
C TRP A 139 5.24 -7.76 -14.47
N LEU A 140 4.56 -8.84 -14.88
CA LEU A 140 5.05 -9.72 -15.95
C LEU A 140 5.28 -8.98 -17.27
N LEU A 141 4.37 -8.07 -17.64
CA LEU A 141 4.50 -7.29 -18.87
C LEU A 141 5.76 -6.43 -18.84
N LYS A 142 6.04 -5.77 -17.70
CA LYS A 142 7.25 -4.94 -17.51
C LYS A 142 8.52 -5.77 -17.66
N TRP A 143 8.57 -6.93 -17.02
CA TRP A 143 9.73 -7.84 -17.11
C TRP A 143 9.90 -8.41 -18.53
N SER A 144 8.81 -8.76 -19.21
CA SER A 144 8.88 -9.24 -20.59
C SER A 144 9.44 -8.19 -21.55
N GLY A 145 9.02 -6.93 -21.41
CA GLY A 145 9.55 -5.82 -22.21
C GLY A 145 11.04 -5.57 -21.93
N SER A 146 11.43 -5.57 -20.65
CA SER A 146 12.84 -5.45 -20.25
C SER A 146 13.70 -6.59 -20.82
N LEU A 147 13.22 -7.84 -20.74
CA LEU A 147 13.90 -9.00 -21.31
C LEU A 147 14.03 -8.88 -22.83
N LEU A 148 13.00 -8.42 -23.53
CA LEU A 148 13.03 -8.20 -24.98
C LEU A 148 14.05 -7.13 -25.37
N MET A 149 14.17 -6.04 -24.59
CA MET A 149 15.19 -5.02 -24.81
C MET A 149 16.61 -5.59 -24.65
N VAL A 150 16.85 -6.35 -23.57
CA VAL A 150 18.14 -7.02 -23.34
C VAL A 150 18.45 -8.01 -24.46
N ALA A 151 17.48 -8.81 -24.89
CA ALA A 151 17.62 -9.76 -25.98
C ALA A 151 17.92 -9.06 -27.32
N GLY A 152 17.29 -7.91 -27.60
CA GLY A 152 17.55 -7.11 -28.79
C GLY A 152 18.99 -6.57 -28.84
N ILE A 153 19.47 -6.03 -27.72
CA ILE A 153 20.87 -5.56 -27.60
C ILE A 153 21.83 -6.75 -27.74
N PHE A 154 21.55 -7.85 -27.05
CA PHE A 154 22.35 -9.08 -27.16
C PHE A 154 22.43 -9.58 -28.61
N SER A 155 21.29 -9.59 -29.32
CA SER A 155 21.24 -9.97 -30.74
C SER A 155 22.12 -9.06 -31.62
N MET A 156 22.14 -7.76 -31.36
CA MET A 156 22.93 -6.80 -32.13
C MET A 156 24.43 -7.06 -32.02
N PHE A 157 24.94 -7.42 -30.84
CA PHE A 157 26.37 -7.61 -30.60
C PHE A 157 26.87 -9.03 -30.85
N TYR A 158 26.06 -10.05 -30.57
CA TYR A 158 26.53 -11.44 -30.55
C TYR A 158 26.00 -12.29 -31.71
N LEU A 159 24.82 -11.99 -32.25
CA LEU A 159 24.25 -12.75 -33.36
C LEU A 159 24.64 -12.20 -34.73
N ARG A 160 25.13 -10.94 -34.80
CA ARG A 160 25.64 -10.35 -36.05
C ARG A 160 27.17 -10.41 -36.11
N ARG A 161 27.72 -11.50 -36.66
CA ARG A 161 29.08 -11.56 -37.22
C ARG A 161 29.04 -12.15 -38.62
N GLY A 162 29.36 -11.34 -39.61
CA GLY A 162 29.81 -11.78 -40.94
C GLY A 162 30.91 -10.82 -41.41
N PRO A 163 32.19 -11.23 -41.44
CA PRO A 163 33.23 -10.44 -42.08
C PRO A 163 32.95 -10.36 -43.59
N GLN A 164 32.79 -9.15 -44.12
CA GLN A 164 32.87 -8.95 -45.56
C GLN A 164 34.35 -9.02 -45.94
N SER A 165 34.79 -10.18 -46.41
CA SER A 165 36.06 -10.32 -47.11
C SER A 165 35.97 -9.50 -48.40
N GLN A 166 36.67 -8.37 -48.43
CA GLN A 166 36.82 -7.54 -49.61
C GLN A 166 37.74 -8.27 -50.61
N PRO A 167 37.30 -8.59 -51.84
CA PRO A 167 38.19 -9.21 -52.81
C PRO A 167 39.19 -8.17 -53.32
N SER A 168 40.48 -8.46 -53.23
CA SER A 168 41.58 -7.64 -53.74
C SER A 168 41.53 -7.56 -55.26
N ARG A 169 41.65 -6.34 -55.80
CA ARG A 169 42.00 -6.06 -57.21
C ARG A 169 43.44 -5.63 -57.30
#